data_AF-A0A5B8UKH6-F1
#
_entry.id   AF-A0A5B8UKH6-F1
#
_cell.length_a   1.000
_cell.length_b   1.000
_cell.length_c   1.000
_cell.angle_alpha   90.00
_cell.angle_beta   90.00
_cell.angle_gamma   90.00
#
_symmetry.space_group_name_H-M   'P 1'
#
loop_
_entity.id
_entity.type
_entity.pdbx_description
1 polymer ?
#
loop_
_entity_poly.entity_id
_entity_poly.type
_entity_poly.pdbx_seq_one_letter_code
_entity_poly.pdbx_strand_id
1 'polypeptide(L)'
;MKRPNRFFCALFFFVFVSFSSVCFSQGREMKDSTGLRAYLATRDDTLFIRYDSAYLLNKTTFTVYQEAYKRVRNGNLSNQKVLLAYDSLVSLQDRMLKAKEADYQFLKNNFDSLVTASNTFVNRTDVNVTAINQSLTRAEGNLNNIKALLDDSLQKLKAENKQRLKIAVKGFVVGVGVASLVFLIAK
;
A
#
# COMPACT_ATOMS: atom_id res chain seq x y z
N MET A 1 61.97 -3.09 91.49
CA MET A 1 61.68 -3.90 90.29
C MET A 1 60.48 -4.81 90.56
N LYS A 2 59.34 -4.59 89.89
CA LYS A 2 58.16 -5.48 89.93
C LYS A 2 57.62 -5.55 88.50
N ARG A 3 57.76 -6.71 87.84
CA ARG A 3 57.34 -6.89 86.43
C ARG A 3 55.81 -6.97 86.34
N PRO A 4 55.17 -6.35 85.32
CA PRO A 4 53.73 -6.39 85.17
C PRO A 4 53.24 -7.72 84.58
N ASN A 5 52.12 -8.22 85.12
CA ASN A 5 51.50 -9.51 84.84
C ASN A 5 50.92 -9.58 83.43
N ARG A 6 51.48 -10.49 82.61
CA ARG A 6 51.01 -10.85 81.25
C ARG A 6 49.60 -11.47 81.22
N PHE A 7 49.02 -11.80 82.38
CA PHE A 7 47.68 -12.35 82.49
C PHE A 7 46.56 -11.33 82.19
N PHE A 8 46.80 -10.04 82.44
CA PHE A 8 45.75 -9.02 82.29
C PHE A 8 45.46 -8.67 80.83
N CYS A 9 46.46 -8.75 79.94
CA CYS A 9 46.27 -8.53 78.50
C CYS A 9 45.54 -9.67 77.80
N ALA A 10 45.72 -10.92 78.23
CA ALA A 10 45.05 -12.07 77.62
C ALA A 10 43.54 -12.10 77.91
N LEU A 11 43.13 -11.67 79.11
CA LEU A 11 41.72 -11.64 79.50
C LEU A 11 40.93 -10.57 78.73
N PHE A 12 41.54 -9.42 78.45
CA PHE A 12 40.88 -8.32 77.73
C PHE A 12 40.63 -8.65 76.25
N PHE A 13 41.50 -9.46 75.63
CA PHE A 13 41.33 -9.89 74.24
C PHE A 13 40.23 -10.94 74.08
N PHE A 14 40.01 -11.80 75.07
CA PHE A 14 38.97 -12.84 75.02
C PHE A 14 37.55 -12.28 75.20
N VAL A 15 37.41 -11.22 75.99
CA VAL A 15 36.11 -10.53 76.20
C VAL A 15 35.68 -9.74 74.96
N PHE A 16 36.62 -9.19 74.17
CA PHE A 16 36.29 -8.46 72.95
C PHE A 16 35.83 -9.36 71.78
N VAL A 17 36.30 -10.61 71.72
CA VAL A 17 35.92 -11.56 70.66
C VAL A 17 34.55 -12.20 70.91
N SER A 18 34.04 -12.15 72.15
CA SER A 18 32.74 -12.76 72.49
C SER A 18 31.53 -11.84 72.25
N PHE A 19 31.75 -10.57 71.89
CA PHE A 19 30.68 -9.59 71.64
C PHE A 19 30.41 -9.31 70.16
N SER A 20 31.12 -9.93 69.23
CA SER A 20 30.69 -9.96 67.83
C SER A 20 29.60 -11.01 67.65
N SER A 21 28.41 -10.71 68.18
CA SER A 21 27.16 -11.32 67.75
C SER A 21 27.01 -11.06 66.26
N VAL A 22 27.50 -12.00 65.46
CA VAL A 22 27.27 -12.02 64.03
C VAL A 22 25.77 -12.20 63.85
N CYS A 23 25.08 -11.08 63.62
CA CYS A 23 23.72 -11.09 63.14
C CYS A 23 23.78 -11.60 61.69
N PHE A 24 23.89 -12.93 61.54
CA PHE A 24 23.81 -13.59 60.26
C PHE A 24 22.36 -13.41 59.76
N SER A 25 22.13 -12.44 58.88
CA SER A 25 20.93 -12.40 58.05
C SER A 25 20.88 -13.74 57.30
N GLN A 26 19.90 -14.59 57.59
CA GLN A 26 19.70 -15.86 56.90
C GLN A 26 19.21 -15.57 55.48
N GLY A 27 20.14 -15.39 54.55
CA GLY A 27 19.81 -15.27 53.13
C GLY A 27 19.08 -16.53 52.66
N ARG A 28 17.80 -16.40 52.28
CA ARG A 28 17.02 -17.50 51.69
C ARG A 28 17.04 -17.37 50.17
N GLU A 29 17.50 -18.43 49.51
CA GLU A 29 17.49 -18.54 48.05
C GLU A 29 16.27 -19.35 47.60
N MET A 30 15.45 -18.77 46.72
CA MET A 30 14.30 -19.47 46.13
C MET A 30 14.78 -20.32 44.95
N LYS A 31 14.46 -21.62 44.94
CA LYS A 31 14.93 -22.60 43.92
C LYS A 31 13.84 -23.12 42.95
N ASP A 32 12.57 -22.79 43.18
CA ASP A 32 11.45 -23.18 42.31
C ASP A 32 10.78 -21.95 41.67
N SER A 33 10.67 -21.95 40.34
CA SER A 33 10.04 -20.91 39.51
C SER A 33 8.64 -21.28 39.01
N THR A 34 8.19 -22.52 39.23
CA THR A 34 7.02 -23.07 38.52
C THR A 34 5.73 -23.08 39.34
N GLY A 35 5.75 -22.60 40.59
CA GLY A 35 4.60 -22.64 41.49
C GLY A 35 4.36 -21.38 42.31
N LEU A 36 3.09 -21.13 42.63
CA LEU A 36 2.68 -20.04 43.53
C LEU A 36 3.00 -20.43 44.99
N ARG A 37 4.12 -19.95 45.52
CA ARG A 37 4.59 -20.25 46.89
C ARG A 37 4.61 -19.00 47.76
N ALA A 38 4.19 -19.14 49.01
CA ALA A 38 4.31 -18.09 50.02
C ALA A 38 5.58 -18.30 50.82
N TYR A 39 6.37 -17.23 50.98
CA TYR A 39 7.55 -17.23 51.83
C TYR A 39 7.34 -16.21 52.95
N LEU A 40 7.62 -16.62 54.19
CA LEU A 40 7.64 -15.71 55.32
C LEU A 40 9.03 -15.05 55.37
N ALA A 41 9.06 -13.73 55.25
CA ALA A 41 10.23 -12.90 55.46
C ALA A 41 9.92 -11.88 56.56
N THR A 42 10.86 -11.72 57.48
CA THR A 42 10.79 -10.78 58.59
C THR A 42 11.64 -9.55 58.30
N ARG A 43 11.49 -8.51 59.12
CA ARG A 43 12.28 -7.28 58.99
C ARG A 43 13.76 -7.63 59.11
N ASP A 44 14.57 -7.13 58.18
CA ASP A 44 16.02 -7.37 58.06
C ASP A 44 16.43 -8.73 57.44
N ASP A 45 15.47 -9.51 56.92
CA ASP A 45 15.76 -10.66 56.07
C ASP A 45 16.11 -10.22 54.63
N THR A 46 17.17 -10.80 54.08
CA THR A 46 17.55 -10.61 52.68
C THR A 46 17.08 -11.80 51.83
N LEU A 47 16.24 -11.53 50.82
CA LEU A 47 15.74 -12.53 49.89
C LEU A 47 16.48 -12.42 48.55
N PHE A 48 16.98 -13.55 48.03
CA PHE A 48 17.60 -13.61 46.72
C PHE A 48 16.64 -14.24 45.69
N ILE A 49 16.21 -13.45 44.72
CA ILE A 49 15.33 -13.86 43.62
C ILE A 49 16.17 -13.92 42.35
N ARG A 50 16.38 -15.13 41.81
CA ARG A 50 17.19 -15.38 40.61
C ARG A 50 16.34 -15.85 39.43
N TYR A 51 15.28 -15.09 39.13
CA TYR A 51 14.36 -15.39 38.01
C TYR A 51 14.18 -14.15 37.13
N ASP A 52 13.85 -14.39 35.86
CA ASP A 52 13.62 -13.33 34.87
C ASP A 52 12.43 -12.43 35.24
N SER A 53 11.45 -12.96 35.98
CA SER A 53 10.33 -12.19 36.51
C SER A 53 9.88 -12.73 37.87
N ALA A 54 9.55 -11.83 38.80
CA ALA A 54 8.98 -12.19 40.09
C ALA A 54 8.02 -11.11 40.58
N TYR A 55 6.91 -11.55 41.18
CA TYR A 55 5.91 -10.68 41.80
C TYR A 55 5.98 -10.83 43.32
N LEU A 56 6.28 -9.73 44.01
CA LEU A 56 6.23 -9.68 45.48
C LEU A 56 4.83 -9.22 45.90
N LEU A 57 4.11 -10.10 46.58
CA LEU A 57 2.74 -9.85 47.02
C LEU A 57 2.64 -9.92 48.54
N ASN A 58 1.82 -9.04 49.13
CA ASN A 58 1.38 -9.20 50.51
C ASN A 58 0.58 -10.52 50.66
N LYS A 59 0.66 -11.15 51.83
CA LYS A 59 -0.09 -12.35 52.22
C LYS A 59 -1.58 -12.29 51.84
N THR A 60 -2.24 -11.15 52.09
CA THR A 60 -3.68 -10.99 51.76
C THR A 60 -3.92 -11.11 50.27
N THR A 61 -3.19 -10.34 49.46
CA THR A 61 -3.25 -10.38 47.99
C THR A 61 -2.89 -11.76 47.45
N PHE A 62 -1.80 -12.37 47.96
CA PHE A 62 -1.38 -13.71 47.57
C PHE A 62 -2.49 -14.74 47.79
N THR A 63 -3.18 -14.69 48.93
CA THR A 63 -4.26 -15.63 49.26
C THR A 63 -5.41 -15.53 48.26
N VAL A 64 -5.82 -14.30 47.92
CA VAL A 64 -6.87 -14.05 46.90
C VAL A 64 -6.47 -14.62 45.54
N TYR A 65 -5.24 -14.36 45.09
CA TYR A 65 -4.73 -14.90 43.82
C TYR A 65 -4.65 -16.43 43.83
N GLN A 66 -4.18 -17.01 44.93
CA GLN A 66 -4.08 -18.46 45.07
C GLN A 66 -5.46 -19.13 45.04
N GLU A 67 -6.45 -18.55 45.71
CA GLU A 67 -7.83 -19.06 45.67
C GLU A 67 -8.47 -18.91 44.30
N ALA A 68 -8.27 -17.78 43.62
CA ALA A 68 -8.76 -17.59 42.26
C ALA A 68 -8.14 -18.62 41.31
N TYR A 69 -6.82 -18.82 41.39
CA TYR A 69 -6.11 -19.83 40.62
C TYR A 69 -6.62 -21.25 40.91
N LYS A 70 -6.83 -21.60 42.18
CA LYS A 70 -7.42 -22.89 42.57
C LYS A 70 -8.86 -23.04 42.07
N ARG A 71 -9.69 -21.99 42.13
CA ARG A 71 -11.08 -22.02 41.61
C ARG A 71 -11.13 -22.23 40.10
N VAL A 72 -10.20 -21.65 39.36
CA VAL A 72 -10.05 -21.87 37.91
C VAL A 72 -9.53 -23.28 37.62
N ARG A 73 -8.48 -23.71 38.34
CA ARG A 73 -7.89 -25.05 38.19
C ARG A 73 -8.84 -26.19 38.57
N ASN A 74 -9.69 -25.96 39.57
CA ASN A 74 -10.67 -26.94 40.05
C ASN A 74 -11.96 -26.96 39.20
N GLY A 75 -11.97 -26.30 38.03
CA GLY A 75 -13.02 -26.50 37.04
C GLY A 75 -14.38 -25.93 37.45
N ASN A 76 -14.43 -24.70 37.97
CA ASN A 76 -15.72 -24.02 38.07
C ASN A 76 -16.31 -23.87 36.66
N LEU A 77 -17.33 -24.68 36.35
CA LEU A 77 -18.04 -24.76 35.06
C LEU A 77 -18.43 -23.38 34.51
N SER A 78 -18.71 -22.41 35.39
CA SER A 78 -19.06 -21.05 34.98
C SER A 78 -17.88 -20.32 34.32
N ASN A 79 -16.68 -20.42 34.89
CA ASN A 79 -15.48 -19.79 34.33
C ASN A 79 -15.01 -20.47 33.04
N GLN A 80 -15.17 -21.79 32.94
CA GLN A 80 -14.85 -22.53 31.72
C GLN A 80 -15.78 -22.14 30.56
N LYS A 81 -17.08 -21.96 30.83
CA LYS A 81 -18.03 -21.46 29.82
C LYS A 81 -17.67 -20.06 29.33
N VAL A 82 -17.23 -19.18 30.23
CA VAL A 82 -16.78 -17.83 29.87
C VAL A 82 -15.52 -17.90 29.00
N LEU A 83 -14.51 -18.71 29.36
CA LEU A 83 -13.30 -18.90 28.54
C LEU A 83 -13.63 -19.46 27.15
N LEU A 84 -14.48 -20.49 27.06
CA LEU A 84 -14.92 -21.05 25.79
C LEU A 84 -15.69 -20.02 24.93
N ALA A 85 -16.50 -19.17 25.56
CA ALA A 85 -17.19 -18.09 24.85
C ALA A 85 -16.19 -17.04 24.32
N TYR A 86 -15.15 -16.71 25.08
CA TYR A 86 -14.06 -15.84 24.61
C TYR A 86 -13.29 -16.46 23.45
N ASP A 87 -12.90 -17.74 23.53
CA ASP A 87 -12.20 -18.43 22.44
C ASP A 87 -13.06 -18.46 21.17
N SER A 88 -14.38 -18.69 21.31
CA SER A 88 -15.32 -18.62 20.20
C SER A 88 -15.37 -17.24 19.56
N LEU A 89 -15.46 -16.18 20.38
CA LEU A 89 -15.46 -14.79 19.90
C LEU A 89 -14.15 -14.42 19.19
N VAL A 90 -12.99 -14.83 19.73
CA VAL A 90 -11.69 -14.62 19.08
C VAL A 90 -11.65 -15.34 17.74
N SER A 91 -12.08 -16.60 17.69
CA SER A 91 -12.12 -17.36 16.44
C SER A 91 -13.06 -16.74 15.40
N LEU A 92 -14.19 -16.16 15.84
CA LEU A 92 -15.12 -15.45 14.98
C LEU A 92 -14.49 -14.16 14.45
N GLN A 93 -13.81 -13.40 15.30
CA GLN A 93 -13.09 -12.20 14.89
C GLN A 93 -12.01 -12.52 13.85
N ASP A 94 -11.23 -13.59 14.04
CA ASP A 94 -10.23 -14.02 13.07
C ASP A 94 -10.85 -14.41 11.73
N ARG A 95 -11.99 -15.10 11.74
CA ARG A 95 -12.73 -15.44 10.51
C ARG A 95 -13.24 -14.19 9.81
N MET A 96 -13.80 -13.24 10.56
CA MET A 96 -14.28 -11.98 10.00
C MET A 96 -13.13 -11.14 9.43
N LEU A 97 -11.96 -11.13 10.09
CA LEU A 97 -10.78 -10.44 9.59
C LEU A 97 -10.31 -11.06 8.27
N LYS A 98 -10.22 -12.39 8.20
CA LYS A 98 -9.86 -13.12 6.97
C LYS A 98 -10.86 -12.90 5.84
N ALA A 99 -12.16 -12.89 6.16
CA ALA A 99 -13.21 -12.61 5.19
C ALA A 99 -13.08 -11.18 4.63
N LYS A 100 -12.89 -10.19 5.50
CA LYS A 100 -12.66 -8.80 5.07
C LYS A 100 -11.43 -8.63 4.21
N GLU A 101 -10.33 -9.30 4.54
CA GLU A 101 -9.12 -9.30 3.72
C GLU A 101 -9.39 -9.91 2.34
N ALA A 102 -10.09 -11.05 2.29
CA ALA A 102 -10.46 -11.67 1.02
C ALA A 102 -11.34 -10.76 0.16
N ASP A 103 -12.34 -10.11 0.76
CA ASP A 103 -13.21 -9.15 0.08
C ASP A 103 -12.43 -7.94 -0.45
N TYR A 104 -11.48 -7.43 0.32
CA TYR A 104 -10.60 -6.34 -0.08
C TYR A 104 -9.73 -6.74 -1.29
N GLN A 105 -9.11 -7.92 -1.23
CA GLN A 105 -8.31 -8.44 -2.35
C GLN A 105 -9.15 -8.65 -3.61
N PHE A 106 -10.38 -9.16 -3.46
CA PHE A 106 -11.31 -9.31 -4.57
C PHE A 106 -11.67 -7.95 -5.19
N LEU A 107 -12.01 -6.96 -4.38
CA LEU A 107 -12.31 -5.61 -4.85
C LEU A 107 -11.11 -4.96 -5.54
N LYS A 108 -9.92 -5.10 -4.97
CA LYS A 108 -8.67 -4.62 -5.56
C LYS A 108 -8.43 -5.24 -6.94
N ASN A 109 -8.56 -6.55 -7.06
CA ASN A 109 -8.38 -7.24 -8.34
C ASN A 109 -9.39 -6.77 -9.41
N ASN A 110 -10.64 -6.53 -9.02
CA ASN A 110 -11.65 -5.97 -9.93
C ASN A 110 -11.30 -4.55 -10.36
N PHE A 111 -10.80 -3.72 -9.43
CA PHE A 111 -10.38 -2.37 -9.74
C PHE A 111 -9.15 -2.34 -10.67
N ASP A 112 -8.14 -3.17 -10.40
CA ASP A 112 -6.95 -3.31 -11.25
C ASP A 112 -7.32 -3.79 -12.66
N SER A 113 -8.28 -4.72 -12.76
CA SER A 113 -8.83 -5.17 -14.05
C SER A 113 -9.55 -4.06 -14.79
N LEU A 114 -10.39 -3.28 -14.10
CA LEU A 114 -11.09 -2.14 -14.68
C LEU A 114 -10.12 -1.06 -15.18
N VAL A 115 -9.09 -0.74 -14.40
CA VAL A 115 -8.03 0.21 -14.79
C VAL A 115 -7.31 -0.29 -16.05
N THR A 116 -6.96 -1.57 -16.09
CA THR A 116 -6.31 -2.19 -17.26
C THR A 116 -7.20 -2.14 -18.50
N ALA A 117 -8.48 -2.47 -18.36
CA ALA A 117 -9.46 -2.41 -19.45
C ALA A 117 -9.67 -0.97 -19.93
N SER A 118 -9.74 0.00 -19.01
CA SER A 118 -9.88 1.42 -19.31
C SER A 118 -8.66 1.95 -20.07
N ASN A 119 -7.44 1.65 -19.61
CA ASN A 119 -6.20 2.02 -20.31
C ASN A 119 -6.14 1.40 -21.72
N THR A 120 -6.57 0.14 -21.86
CA THR A 120 -6.63 -0.53 -23.17
C THR A 120 -7.63 0.18 -24.10
N PHE A 121 -8.79 0.57 -23.58
CA PHE A 121 -9.80 1.31 -24.33
C PHE A 121 -9.28 2.69 -24.78
N VAL A 122 -8.62 3.42 -23.88
CA VAL A 122 -8.01 4.73 -24.19
C VAL A 122 -6.95 4.57 -25.28
N ASN A 123 -6.04 3.60 -25.17
CA ASN A 123 -5.00 3.35 -26.18
C ASN A 123 -5.61 3.01 -27.55
N ARG A 124 -6.66 2.17 -27.60
CA ARG A 124 -7.37 1.87 -28.85
C ARG A 124 -8.04 3.11 -29.43
N THR A 125 -8.61 3.95 -28.57
CA THR A 125 -9.25 5.19 -28.98
C THR A 125 -8.23 6.16 -29.57
N ASP A 126 -7.06 6.30 -28.95
CA ASP A 126 -5.96 7.14 -29.43
C ASP A 126 -5.45 6.70 -30.81
N VAL A 127 -5.24 5.39 -30.99
CA VAL A 127 -4.88 4.80 -32.30
C VAL A 127 -5.95 5.07 -33.35
N ASN A 128 -7.23 4.89 -33.01
CA ASN A 128 -8.35 5.14 -33.93
C ASN A 128 -8.47 6.62 -34.30
N VAL A 129 -8.31 7.53 -33.34
CA VAL A 129 -8.33 8.99 -33.58
C VAL A 129 -7.18 9.38 -34.50
N THR A 130 -5.99 8.81 -34.29
CA THR A 130 -4.84 9.02 -35.17
C THR A 130 -5.12 8.54 -36.60
N ALA A 131 -5.71 7.35 -36.76
CA ALA A 131 -6.08 6.80 -38.06
C ALA A 131 -7.17 7.65 -38.78
N ILE A 132 -8.14 8.18 -38.03
CA ILE A 132 -9.15 9.10 -38.54
C ILE A 132 -8.48 10.40 -39.02
N ASN A 133 -7.58 10.97 -38.22
CA ASN A 133 -6.88 12.20 -38.59
C ASN A 133 -6.07 12.02 -39.88
N GLN A 134 -5.34 10.90 -40.00
CA GLN A 134 -4.63 10.54 -41.24
C GLN A 134 -5.58 10.40 -42.44
N SER A 135 -6.75 9.79 -42.23
CA SER A 135 -7.77 9.65 -43.28
C SER A 135 -8.33 11.00 -43.71
N LEU A 136 -8.54 11.92 -42.76
CA LEU A 136 -8.97 13.29 -43.01
C LEU A 136 -7.92 14.07 -43.83
N THR A 137 -6.64 14.00 -43.44
CA THR A 137 -5.53 14.62 -44.18
C THR A 137 -5.43 14.10 -45.61
N ARG A 138 -5.61 12.79 -45.82
CA ARG A 138 -5.63 12.20 -47.18
C ARG A 138 -6.83 12.70 -47.99
N ALA A 139 -8.01 12.78 -47.38
CA ALA A 139 -9.21 13.30 -48.03
C ALA A 139 -9.04 14.78 -48.43
N GLU A 140 -8.45 15.60 -47.56
CA GLU A 140 -8.11 17.00 -47.84
C GLU A 140 -7.12 17.11 -49.01
N GLY A 141 -6.07 16.29 -49.03
CA GLY A 141 -5.14 16.20 -50.16
C GLY A 141 -5.83 15.85 -51.48
N ASN A 142 -6.74 14.87 -51.46
CA ASN A 142 -7.54 14.49 -52.62
C ASN A 142 -8.47 15.61 -53.09
N LEU A 143 -9.12 16.33 -52.17
CA LEU A 143 -9.96 17.48 -52.49
C LEU A 143 -9.14 18.60 -53.14
N ASN A 144 -7.94 18.87 -52.63
CA ASN A 144 -7.03 19.85 -53.21
C ASN A 144 -6.59 19.45 -54.63
N ASN A 145 -6.29 18.17 -54.86
CA ASN A 145 -5.98 17.64 -56.19
C ASN A 145 -7.16 17.76 -57.16
N ILE A 146 -8.38 17.42 -56.70
CA ILE A 146 -9.60 17.57 -57.51
C ILE A 146 -9.82 19.04 -57.87
N LYS A 147 -9.66 19.96 -56.92
CA LYS A 147 -9.78 21.39 -57.17
C LYS A 147 -8.79 21.86 -58.24
N ALA A 148 -7.53 21.44 -58.16
CA ALA A 148 -6.51 21.76 -59.16
C ALA A 148 -6.88 21.21 -60.56
N LEU A 149 -7.38 19.98 -60.66
CA LEU A 149 -7.85 19.39 -61.93
C LEU A 149 -9.07 20.11 -62.49
N LEU A 150 -9.98 20.58 -61.63
CA LEU A 150 -11.16 21.34 -62.02
C LEU A 150 -10.78 22.71 -62.56
N ASP A 151 -9.84 23.40 -61.91
CA ASP A 151 -9.29 24.68 -62.34
C ASP A 151 -8.56 24.55 -63.70
N ASP A 152 -7.73 23.51 -63.88
CA ASP A 152 -7.06 23.22 -65.16
C ASP A 152 -8.08 22.93 -66.27
N SER A 153 -9.12 22.15 -65.97
CA SER A 153 -10.19 21.84 -66.90
C SER A 153 -11.00 23.09 -67.30
N LEU A 154 -11.31 23.98 -66.35
CA LEU A 154 -11.93 25.28 -66.62
C LEU A 154 -11.05 26.18 -67.47
N GLN A 155 -9.74 26.18 -67.22
CA GLN A 155 -8.76 26.96 -67.99
C GLN A 155 -8.66 26.45 -69.43
N LYS A 156 -8.63 25.12 -69.64
CA LYS A 156 -8.66 24.49 -70.97
C LYS A 156 -9.95 24.80 -71.72
N LEU A 157 -11.10 24.72 -71.07
CA LEU A 157 -12.40 25.09 -71.65
C LEU A 157 -12.43 26.56 -72.09
N LYS A 158 -11.91 27.48 -71.26
CA LYS A 158 -11.79 28.89 -71.63
C LYS A 158 -10.84 29.10 -72.83
N ALA A 159 -9.73 28.37 -72.87
CA ALA A 159 -8.76 28.45 -73.97
C ALA A 159 -9.35 27.92 -75.29
N GLU A 160 -10.04 26.78 -75.27
CA GLU A 160 -10.72 26.22 -76.43
C GLU A 160 -11.82 27.14 -76.94
N ASN A 161 -12.65 27.70 -76.05
CA ASN A 161 -13.72 28.60 -76.46
C ASN A 161 -13.16 29.87 -77.12
N LYS A 162 -12.05 30.40 -76.59
CA LYS A 162 -11.32 31.52 -77.20
C LYS A 162 -10.71 31.16 -78.56
N GLN A 163 -10.21 29.94 -78.73
CA GLN A 163 -9.71 29.45 -80.02
C GLN A 163 -10.84 29.25 -81.04
N ARG A 164 -11.96 28.64 -80.65
CA ARG A 164 -13.14 28.49 -81.52
C ARG A 164 -13.66 29.84 -81.99
N LEU A 165 -13.72 30.83 -81.09
CA LEU A 165 -14.11 32.18 -81.45
C LEU A 165 -13.12 32.84 -82.42
N LYS A 166 -11.80 32.65 -82.23
CA LYS A 166 -10.79 33.10 -83.20
C LYS A 166 -10.95 32.43 -84.56
N ILE A 167 -11.24 31.12 -84.62
CA ILE A 167 -11.43 30.40 -85.87
C ILE A 167 -12.71 30.89 -86.57
N ALA A 168 -13.81 31.08 -85.82
CA ALA A 168 -15.07 31.62 -86.35
C ALA A 168 -14.90 33.03 -86.93
N VAL A 169 -14.20 33.93 -86.21
CA VAL A 169 -13.90 35.28 -86.70
C VAL A 169 -13.01 35.23 -87.95
N LYS A 170 -11.97 34.38 -87.97
CA LYS A 170 -11.13 34.21 -89.17
C LYS A 170 -11.91 33.65 -90.36
N GLY A 171 -12.78 32.67 -90.15
CA GLY A 171 -13.64 32.11 -91.19
C GLY A 171 -14.64 33.11 -91.74
N PHE A 172 -15.23 33.95 -90.88
CA PHE A 172 -16.12 35.03 -91.29
C PHE A 172 -15.41 36.07 -92.16
N VAL A 173 -14.20 36.50 -91.78
CA VAL A 173 -13.40 37.46 -92.57
C VAL A 173 -13.05 36.91 -93.95
N VAL A 174 -12.68 35.64 -94.05
CA VAL A 174 -12.42 34.99 -95.34
C VAL A 174 -13.70 34.86 -96.17
N GLY A 175 -14.82 34.48 -95.56
CA GLY A 175 -16.11 34.37 -96.24
C GLY A 175 -16.62 35.69 -96.82
N VAL A 176 -16.50 36.78 -96.06
CA VAL A 176 -16.86 38.14 -96.52
C VAL A 176 -15.89 38.63 -97.61
N GLY A 177 -14.61 38.30 -97.52
CA GLY A 177 -13.61 38.66 -98.54
C GLY A 177 -13.84 37.95 -99.88
N VAL A 178 -14.23 36.68 -99.86
CA VAL A 178 -14.55 35.94 -101.10
C VAL A 178 -15.89 36.40 -101.68
N ALA A 179 -16.90 36.64 -100.85
CA ALA A 179 -18.20 37.13 -101.30
C ALA A 179 -18.09 38.53 -101.94
N SER A 180 -17.27 39.43 -101.37
CA SER A 180 -17.05 40.77 -101.94
C SER A 180 -16.28 40.72 -103.27
N LEU A 181 -15.29 39.83 -103.40
CA LEU A 181 -14.57 39.61 -104.67
C LEU A 181 -15.48 39.05 -105.78
N VAL A 182 -16.35 38.09 -105.45
CA VAL A 182 -17.34 37.55 -106.41
C VAL A 182 -18.35 38.63 -106.81
N PHE A 183 -18.78 39.47 -105.88
CA PHE A 183 -19.72 40.56 -106.16
C PHE A 183 -19.11 41.68 -107.01
N LEU A 184 -17.79 41.88 -106.95
CA LEU A 184 -17.06 42.88 -107.75
C LEU A 184 -16.75 42.39 -109.17
N ILE A 185 -16.66 41.08 -109.39
CA ILE A 185 -16.46 40.45 -110.71
C ILE A 185 -17.80 40.20 -111.44
N ALA A 186 -18.90 40.06 -110.69
CA ALA A 186 -20.23 39.83 -111.25
C ALA A 186 -20.99 41.11 -111.68
N LYS A 187 -20.31 42.25 -111.79
CA LYS A 187 -20.86 43.53 -112.23
C LYS A 187 -20.12 44.03 -113.47
#